data_AF-A0A951I4P3-F1
#
_entry.id   AF-A0A951I4P3-F1
#
_cell.length_a   1.000
_cell.length_b   1.000
_cell.length_c   1.000
_cell.angle_alpha   90.00
_cell.angle_beta   90.00
_cell.angle_gamma   90.00
#
_symmetry.space_group_name_H-M   'P 1'
#
loop_
_entity.id
_entity.type
_entity.pdbx_description
1 polymer ?
#
loop_
_entity_poly.entity_id
_entity_poly.type
_entity_poly.pdbx_seq_one_letter_code
_entity_poly.pdbx_strand_id
1 'polypeptide(L)'
;MRRYVAVAALLVAGLFVGFTGAEAQSALLNLPDTSQHARVAQRIGITDIAIDYHRPLVRGRKIFGGLQAYGQVWRAGANYNTTIEFSDSVTIEGQPLPKGIYGLHLIPGEVSWVVIFSRNSTSWGSFTYDPAEDALRVTVKPQTIENHEALSYDFDDPRPNSAVITMRWEKVAVPFKVEVNTTEIVQQSLRNQLRARPRFEWQAWMEAANYLLSNKLSAEEAAKYADRSIEIEDRFENEMTKAQALNALGRKAEALAAREKAIAKGSQPQLHDFARALQAQGR
;
A
#
# COMPACT_ATOMS: atom_id res chain seq x y z
N MET A 1 -50.95 -38.18 -12.87
CA MET A 1 -49.58 -38.49 -13.36
C MET A 1 -49.09 -37.33 -14.21
N ARG A 2 -47.79 -36.96 -14.07
CA ARG A 2 -47.03 -35.81 -14.66
C ARG A 2 -47.35 -34.45 -14.00
N ARG A 3 -46.56 -33.85 -13.09
CA ARG A 3 -45.10 -33.60 -12.87
C ARG A 3 -44.45 -32.57 -13.82
N TYR A 4 -44.32 -31.34 -13.30
CA TYR A 4 -43.28 -30.28 -13.43
C TYR A 4 -42.93 -29.73 -14.84
N VAL A 5 -42.49 -28.49 -15.08
CA VAL A 5 -41.70 -27.50 -14.33
C VAL A 5 -42.01 -26.09 -14.88
N ALA A 6 -42.26 -25.10 -14.02
CA ALA A 6 -42.18 -23.68 -14.39
C ALA A 6 -40.79 -23.18 -13.98
N VAL A 7 -39.98 -22.71 -14.96
CA VAL A 7 -38.64 -22.15 -14.72
C VAL A 7 -38.81 -20.73 -14.20
N ALA A 8 -38.50 -20.53 -12.93
CA ALA A 8 -38.45 -19.24 -12.27
C ALA A 8 -37.21 -18.45 -12.73
N ALA A 9 -37.44 -17.23 -13.21
CA ALA A 9 -36.41 -16.22 -13.40
C ALA A 9 -35.92 -15.74 -12.03
N LEU A 10 -34.67 -16.04 -11.70
CA LEU A 10 -34.01 -15.56 -10.48
C LEU A 10 -33.34 -14.22 -10.77
N LEU A 11 -34.06 -13.14 -10.45
CA LEU A 11 -33.53 -11.82 -10.18
C LEU A 11 -32.61 -11.92 -8.95
N VAL A 12 -31.30 -11.88 -9.15
CA VAL A 12 -30.34 -11.68 -8.05
C VAL A 12 -30.31 -10.17 -7.77
N ALA A 13 -31.30 -9.72 -6.98
CA ALA A 13 -31.25 -8.43 -6.31
C ALA A 13 -30.22 -8.50 -5.17
N GLY A 14 -29.43 -7.44 -5.04
CA GLY A 14 -28.25 -7.39 -4.19
C GLY A 14 -28.51 -7.65 -2.70
N LEU A 15 -27.51 -8.29 -2.07
CA LEU A 15 -27.31 -8.32 -0.64
C LEU A 15 -25.86 -7.92 -0.38
N PHE A 16 -25.63 -6.61 -0.30
CA PHE A 16 -24.58 -6.09 0.56
C PHE A 16 -24.98 -6.44 1.99
N VAL A 17 -24.60 -7.64 2.44
CA VAL A 17 -24.61 -7.94 3.88
C VAL A 17 -23.49 -7.09 4.47
N GLY A 18 -23.88 -5.93 5.00
CA GLY A 18 -23.03 -5.19 5.92
C GLY A 18 -22.56 -6.16 6.99
N PHE A 19 -21.25 -6.23 7.19
CA PHE A 19 -20.66 -6.98 8.28
C PHE A 19 -21.04 -6.27 9.58
N THR A 20 -22.27 -6.47 10.07
CA THR A 20 -22.62 -6.14 11.44
C THR A 20 -21.89 -7.15 12.29
N GLY A 21 -20.69 -6.79 12.74
CA GLY A 21 -20.02 -7.50 13.82
C GLY A 21 -21.03 -7.64 14.95
N ALA A 22 -21.27 -8.88 15.39
CA ALA A 22 -21.95 -9.11 16.64
C ALA A 22 -21.02 -8.58 17.73
N GLU A 23 -21.20 -7.31 18.11
CA GLU A 23 -20.57 -6.78 19.30
C GLU A 23 -21.15 -7.54 20.48
N ALA A 24 -20.34 -8.42 21.07
CA ALA A 24 -20.68 -9.06 22.32
C ALA A 24 -20.98 -7.93 23.33
N GLN A 25 -22.21 -7.90 23.84
CA GLN A 25 -22.65 -6.88 24.77
C GLN A 25 -21.83 -7.00 26.05
N SER A 26 -20.83 -6.13 26.20
CA SER A 26 -20.01 -6.04 27.41
C SER A 26 -20.92 -5.66 28.58
N ALA A 27 -20.79 -6.37 29.70
CA ALA A 27 -21.48 -6.01 30.95
C ALA A 27 -20.87 -4.75 31.61
N LEU A 28 -19.78 -4.21 31.06
CA LEU A 28 -19.13 -3.00 31.53
C LEU A 28 -19.75 -1.77 30.87
N LEU A 29 -19.86 -0.69 31.64
CA LEU A 29 -20.30 0.61 31.11
C LEU A 29 -19.30 1.11 30.07
N ASN A 30 -19.81 1.54 28.92
CA ASN A 30 -19.03 2.27 27.92
C ASN A 30 -18.86 3.72 28.37
N LEU A 31 -17.72 4.02 29.00
CA LEU A 31 -17.38 5.33 29.54
C LEU A 31 -16.30 6.00 28.68
N PRO A 32 -16.24 7.35 28.63
CA PRO A 32 -15.21 8.05 27.87
C PRO A 32 -13.80 7.69 28.35
N ASP A 33 -12.95 7.27 27.42
CA ASP A 33 -11.54 7.04 27.70
C ASP A 33 -10.80 8.35 28.00
N THR A 34 -9.92 8.31 28.99
CA THR A 34 -9.05 9.47 29.31
C THR A 34 -8.10 9.81 28.16
N SER A 35 -7.65 8.80 27.42
CA SER A 35 -6.88 8.95 26.19
C SER A 35 -7.76 8.47 25.04
N GLN A 36 -8.22 9.39 24.20
CA GLN A 36 -9.12 9.05 23.11
C GLN A 36 -8.44 8.16 22.08
N HIS A 37 -9.21 7.31 21.41
CA HIS A 37 -8.76 6.53 20.26
C HIS A 37 -8.58 7.42 19.02
N ALA A 38 -7.57 7.12 18.21
CA ALA A 38 -7.30 7.76 16.93
C ALA A 38 -6.70 6.76 15.94
N ARG A 39 -6.96 6.99 14.66
CA ARG A 39 -6.37 6.24 13.55
C ARG A 39 -5.95 7.21 12.45
N VAL A 40 -4.77 7.00 11.87
CA VAL A 40 -4.30 7.70 10.67
C VAL A 40 -3.89 6.67 9.62
N ALA A 41 -4.12 6.96 8.35
CA ALA A 41 -3.73 6.08 7.25
C ALA A 41 -3.28 6.89 6.03
N GLN A 42 -2.34 6.32 5.28
CA GLN A 42 -1.80 6.88 4.04
C GLN A 42 -1.52 5.73 3.07
N ARG A 43 -1.89 5.91 1.79
CA ARG A 43 -1.45 5.03 0.71
C ARG A 43 -0.17 5.61 0.07
N ILE A 44 0.86 4.79 -0.04
CA ILE A 44 2.11 5.10 -0.74
C ILE A 44 2.31 4.07 -1.87
N GLY A 45 2.40 4.53 -3.12
CA GLY A 45 2.26 3.63 -4.27
C GLY A 45 0.89 2.95 -4.25
N ILE A 46 0.86 1.62 -4.11
CA ILE A 46 -0.37 0.84 -3.90
C ILE A 46 -0.44 0.18 -2.51
N THR A 47 0.46 0.56 -1.61
CA THR A 47 0.56 0.01 -0.25
C THR A 47 -0.16 0.92 0.73
N ASP A 48 -1.10 0.35 1.47
CA ASP A 48 -1.79 1.01 2.57
C ASP A 48 -0.99 0.87 3.86
N ILE A 49 -0.81 1.98 4.55
CA ILE A 49 -0.18 2.06 5.87
C ILE A 49 -1.18 2.69 6.83
N ALA A 50 -1.46 2.02 7.95
CA ALA A 50 -2.38 2.54 8.97
C ALA A 50 -1.76 2.44 10.37
N ILE A 51 -1.97 3.47 11.18
CA ILE A 51 -1.55 3.50 12.59
C ILE A 51 -2.80 3.69 13.44
N ASP A 52 -3.00 2.78 14.39
CA ASP A 52 -4.14 2.72 15.29
C ASP A 52 -3.65 2.83 16.73
N TYR A 53 -4.10 3.86 17.46
CA TYR A 53 -3.49 4.25 18.74
C TYR A 53 -4.47 4.99 19.64
N HIS A 54 -4.12 5.12 20.92
CA HIS A 54 -4.77 6.07 21.83
C HIS A 54 -3.82 7.23 22.12
N ARG A 55 -4.35 8.45 22.09
CA ARG A 55 -3.60 9.70 22.17
C ARG A 55 -3.65 10.35 23.56
N PRO A 56 -2.71 10.05 24.47
CA PRO A 56 -2.64 10.73 25.76
C PRO A 56 -2.31 12.21 25.62
N LEU A 57 -2.76 13.01 26.59
CA LEU A 57 -2.44 14.44 26.69
C LEU A 57 -1.22 14.68 27.59
N VAL A 58 -0.45 15.75 27.38
CA VAL A 58 0.69 16.12 28.23
C VAL A 58 0.20 16.53 29.62
N ARG A 59 -0.79 17.42 29.70
CA ARG A 59 -1.38 17.95 30.96
C ARG A 59 -0.35 18.53 31.93
N GLY A 60 0.63 19.27 31.41
CA GLY A 60 1.69 19.92 32.20
C GLY A 60 2.68 18.95 32.87
N ARG A 61 2.63 17.66 32.54
CA ARG A 61 3.56 16.63 33.07
C ARG A 61 4.83 16.61 32.23
N LYS A 62 5.96 16.32 32.87
CA LYS A 62 7.19 15.93 32.16
C LYS A 62 7.01 14.54 31.57
N ILE A 63 7.00 14.42 30.25
CA ILE A 63 6.73 13.14 29.58
C ILE A 63 7.99 12.29 29.52
N PHE A 64 9.02 12.74 28.80
CA PHE A 64 10.24 11.95 28.60
C PHE A 64 11.26 12.18 29.72
N GLY A 65 11.83 11.09 30.25
CA GLY A 65 12.60 11.12 31.50
C GLY A 65 11.74 11.44 32.73
N GLY A 66 10.43 11.25 32.63
CA GLY A 66 9.43 11.42 33.68
C GLY A 66 8.40 10.30 33.60
N LEU A 67 7.25 10.55 32.99
CA LEU A 67 6.21 9.53 32.76
C LEU A 67 6.71 8.34 31.94
N GLN A 68 7.50 8.60 30.90
CA GLN A 68 8.18 7.60 30.09
C GLN A 68 9.68 7.67 30.40
N ALA A 69 10.18 6.70 31.15
CA ALA A 69 11.58 6.63 31.55
C ALA A 69 12.49 6.28 30.36
N TYR A 70 13.67 6.88 30.30
CA TYR A 70 14.66 6.53 29.28
C TYR A 70 15.15 5.08 29.44
N GLY A 71 15.43 4.43 28.32
CA GLY A 71 15.87 3.04 28.26
C GLY A 71 14.78 2.00 28.53
N GLN A 72 13.53 2.42 28.79
CA GLN A 72 12.40 1.51 29.01
C GLN A 72 11.52 1.40 27.77
N VAL A 73 10.99 0.21 27.52
CA VAL A 73 10.05 0.00 26.42
C VAL A 73 8.70 0.65 26.73
N TRP A 74 8.12 1.31 25.73
CA TRP A 74 6.83 1.96 25.80
C TRP A 74 6.02 1.70 24.54
N ARG A 75 4.72 1.42 24.70
CA ARG A 75 3.72 1.16 23.65
C ARG A 75 3.42 2.32 22.69
N ALA A 76 4.21 3.40 22.77
CA ALA A 76 4.08 4.57 21.91
C ALA A 76 2.66 5.20 21.89
N GLY A 77 1.93 5.09 23.00
CA GLY A 77 0.51 5.47 23.12
C GLY A 77 -0.05 5.21 24.51
N ALA A 78 -1.37 5.14 24.62
CA ALA A 78 -2.10 4.80 25.85
C ALA A 78 -3.00 3.57 25.69
N ASN A 79 -3.50 3.03 26.80
CA ASN A 79 -4.40 1.88 26.83
C ASN A 79 -3.78 0.64 26.14
N TYR A 80 -4.32 0.27 24.98
CA TYR A 80 -3.84 -0.84 24.16
C TYR A 80 -2.52 -0.51 23.45
N ASN A 81 -1.86 -1.55 22.95
CA ASN A 81 -0.68 -1.38 22.11
C ASN A 81 -1.00 -0.54 20.87
N THR A 82 -0.16 0.44 20.55
CA THR A 82 -0.25 1.13 19.26
C THR A 82 0.06 0.10 18.17
N THR A 83 -0.75 0.04 17.13
CA THR A 83 -0.48 -0.86 16.01
C THR A 83 -0.15 -0.09 14.75
N ILE A 84 0.73 -0.68 13.94
CA ILE A 84 1.01 -0.22 12.59
C ILE A 84 0.84 -1.38 11.61
N GLU A 85 0.02 -1.15 10.59
CA GLU A 85 -0.36 -2.13 9.58
C GLU A 85 0.22 -1.73 8.22
N PHE A 86 0.77 -2.71 7.52
CA PHE A 86 1.26 -2.59 6.14
C PHE A 86 0.59 -3.64 5.24
N SER A 87 -0.06 -3.21 4.17
CA SER A 87 -0.70 -4.13 3.21
C SER A 87 0.31 -4.95 2.39
N ASP A 88 1.52 -4.41 2.22
CA ASP A 88 2.63 -5.01 1.48
C ASP A 88 3.93 -4.91 2.29
N SER A 89 4.96 -5.63 1.84
CA SER A 89 6.29 -5.51 2.45
C SER A 89 6.86 -4.11 2.22
N VAL A 90 7.49 -3.56 3.25
CA VAL A 90 8.06 -2.21 3.25
C VAL A 90 9.54 -2.27 3.65
N THR A 91 10.20 -1.12 3.56
CA THR A 91 11.53 -0.90 4.11
C THR A 91 11.44 0.24 5.11
N ILE A 92 11.86 0.02 6.35
CA ILE A 92 11.88 1.03 7.41
C ILE A 92 13.34 1.38 7.70
N GLU A 93 13.71 2.65 7.54
CA GLU A 93 15.10 3.12 7.74
C GLU A 93 16.14 2.24 7.00
N GLY A 94 15.81 1.84 5.76
CA GLY A 94 16.67 0.98 4.94
C GLY A 94 16.62 -0.53 5.27
N GLN A 95 15.84 -0.96 6.28
CA GLN A 95 15.72 -2.36 6.68
C GLN A 95 14.37 -2.98 6.24
N PRO A 96 14.36 -4.20 5.68
CA PRO A 96 13.13 -4.82 5.19
C PRO A 96 12.20 -5.23 6.33
N LEU A 97 10.91 -5.00 6.14
CA LEU A 97 9.83 -5.46 7.02
C LEU A 97 8.73 -6.11 6.17
N PRO A 98 8.38 -7.39 6.38
CA PRO A 98 7.29 -8.03 5.65
C PRO A 98 5.95 -7.32 5.87
N LYS A 99 4.97 -7.60 5.00
CA LYS A 99 3.58 -7.18 5.23
C LYS A 99 3.04 -7.74 6.54
N GLY A 100 2.17 -7.00 7.22
CA GLY A 100 1.53 -7.45 8.45
C GLY A 100 1.08 -6.32 9.36
N ILE A 101 0.50 -6.71 10.50
CA ILE A 101 0.14 -5.81 11.60
C ILE A 101 1.15 -6.02 12.71
N TYR A 102 1.77 -4.93 13.15
CA TYR A 102 2.82 -4.94 14.16
C TYR A 102 2.42 -4.09 15.37
N GLY A 103 2.81 -4.55 16.55
CA GLY A 103 2.82 -3.74 17.75
C GLY A 103 3.96 -2.73 17.73
N LEU A 104 3.64 -1.44 17.74
CA LEU A 104 4.60 -0.35 17.69
C LEU A 104 5.06 0.02 19.11
N HIS A 105 6.35 -0.15 19.36
CA HIS A 105 6.98 0.22 20.61
C HIS A 105 8.14 1.18 20.38
N LEU A 106 8.41 2.02 21.37
CA LEU A 106 9.54 2.93 21.41
C LEU A 106 10.36 2.69 22.68
N ILE A 107 11.68 2.78 22.58
CA ILE A 107 12.55 2.97 23.72
C ILE A 107 13.12 4.39 23.62
N PRO A 108 12.67 5.32 24.48
CA PRO A 108 13.20 6.67 24.46
C PRO A 108 14.61 6.68 25.05
N GLY A 109 15.48 7.48 24.46
CA GLY A 109 16.81 7.78 24.98
C GLY A 109 17.10 9.27 24.92
N GLU A 110 18.22 9.69 25.51
CA GLU A 110 18.59 11.11 25.53
C GLU A 110 19.06 11.62 24.16
N VAL A 111 19.71 10.76 23.37
CA VAL A 111 20.31 11.12 22.08
C VAL A 111 19.67 10.38 20.91
N SER A 112 19.30 9.11 21.11
CA SER A 112 18.70 8.25 20.09
C SER A 112 17.57 7.43 20.69
N TRP A 113 16.60 7.10 19.84
CA TRP A 113 15.43 6.31 20.20
C TRP A 113 15.42 5.05 19.37
N VAL A 114 14.85 3.97 19.92
CA VAL A 114 14.64 2.72 19.18
C VAL A 114 13.17 2.59 18.86
N VAL A 115 12.83 2.48 17.58
CA VAL A 115 11.50 2.11 17.09
C VAL A 115 11.47 0.61 16.89
N ILE A 116 10.44 -0.04 17.41
CA ILE A 116 10.31 -1.49 17.47
C ILE A 116 8.98 -1.89 16.84
N PHE A 117 9.05 -2.87 15.94
CA PHE A 117 7.90 -3.51 15.31
C PHE A 117 7.78 -4.92 15.86
N SER A 118 6.93 -5.15 16.84
CA SER A 118 6.70 -6.47 17.45
C SER A 118 5.63 -7.25 16.68
N ARG A 119 5.80 -8.57 16.53
CA ARG A 119 4.79 -9.47 15.96
C ARG A 119 3.53 -9.59 16.83
N ASN A 120 3.59 -9.18 18.10
CA ASN A 120 2.46 -9.14 19.01
C ASN A 120 1.78 -7.78 18.97
N SER A 121 0.62 -7.72 18.31
CA SER A 121 -0.16 -6.50 18.09
C SER A 121 -1.42 -6.41 18.96
N THR A 122 -1.71 -7.42 19.81
CA THR A 122 -2.97 -7.52 20.57
C THR A 122 -2.82 -7.23 22.06
N SER A 123 -1.58 -7.10 22.55
CA SER A 123 -1.30 -6.91 23.97
C SER A 123 -1.81 -5.57 24.51
N TRP A 124 -2.16 -5.56 25.81
CA TRP A 124 -2.48 -4.32 26.51
C TRP A 124 -1.19 -3.64 26.98
N GLY A 125 -0.83 -2.56 26.29
CA GLY A 125 0.41 -1.85 26.50
C GLY A 125 1.67 -2.71 26.33
N SER A 126 2.68 -2.50 27.19
CA SER A 126 4.01 -3.14 27.07
C SER A 126 4.36 -4.08 28.21
N PHE A 127 3.39 -4.43 29.07
CA PHE A 127 3.64 -5.27 30.25
C PHE A 127 4.02 -6.71 29.90
N THR A 128 3.55 -7.18 28.74
CA THR A 128 3.83 -8.50 28.18
C THR A 128 4.76 -8.43 26.98
N TYR A 129 5.50 -7.32 26.81
CA TYR A 129 6.44 -7.17 25.72
C TYR A 129 7.57 -8.20 25.84
N ASP A 130 7.81 -8.95 24.76
CA ASP A 130 8.91 -9.90 24.62
C ASP A 130 9.80 -9.52 23.43
N PRO A 131 11.10 -9.21 23.66
CA PRO A 131 12.05 -8.94 22.58
C PRO A 131 12.19 -10.07 21.55
N ALA A 132 11.86 -11.32 21.90
CA ALA A 132 11.88 -12.43 20.94
C ALA A 132 10.79 -12.29 19.86
N GLU A 133 9.76 -11.48 20.11
CA GLU A 133 8.68 -11.21 19.16
C GLU A 133 9.01 -10.05 18.20
N ASP A 134 10.13 -9.35 18.40
CA ASP A 134 10.54 -8.24 17.53
C ASP A 134 10.76 -8.73 16.09
N ALA A 135 10.03 -8.13 15.15
CA ALA A 135 10.25 -8.30 13.72
C ALA A 135 11.36 -7.37 13.20
N LEU A 136 11.44 -6.16 13.78
CA LEU A 136 12.43 -5.16 13.40
C LEU A 136 12.68 -4.17 14.54
N ARG A 137 13.92 -3.70 14.67
CA ARG A 137 14.32 -2.57 15.52
C ARG A 137 15.14 -1.59 14.70
N VAL A 138 14.74 -0.32 14.68
CA VAL A 138 15.48 0.74 14.00
C VAL A 138 15.85 1.83 15.00
N THR A 139 17.06 2.35 14.89
CA THR A 139 17.50 3.47 15.73
C THR A 139 17.34 4.76 14.97
N VAL A 140 16.63 5.73 15.55
CA VAL A 140 16.36 7.03 14.95
C VAL A 140 16.75 8.16 15.89
N LYS A 141 16.91 9.36 15.34
CA LYS A 141 17.23 10.56 16.11
C LYS A 141 15.93 11.35 16.36
N PRO A 142 15.53 11.55 17.63
CA PRO A 142 14.40 12.42 17.94
C PRO A 142 14.73 13.87 17.58
N GLN A 143 13.70 14.66 17.36
CA GLN A 143 13.78 16.09 17.08
C GLN A 143 13.06 16.88 18.16
N THR A 144 13.58 18.06 18.50
CA THR A 144 12.88 18.99 19.38
C THR A 144 11.88 19.80 18.57
N ILE A 145 10.64 19.87 19.06
CA ILE A 145 9.53 20.63 18.47
C ILE A 145 8.88 21.53 19.51
N GLU A 146 7.99 22.42 19.07
CA GLU A 146 7.08 23.13 19.98
C GLU A 146 6.17 22.14 20.72
N ASN A 147 5.61 22.57 21.86
CA ASN A 147 4.80 21.70 22.68
C ASN A 147 3.55 21.19 21.93
N HIS A 148 3.45 19.88 21.79
CA HIS A 148 2.34 19.17 21.17
C HIS A 148 1.53 18.44 22.24
N GLU A 149 0.35 18.99 22.56
CA GLU A 149 -0.41 18.59 23.76
C GLU A 149 -0.93 17.15 23.71
N ALA A 150 -1.41 16.69 22.56
CA ALA A 150 -1.91 15.32 22.41
C ALA A 150 -0.92 14.50 21.60
N LEU A 151 -0.59 13.28 22.01
CA LEU A 151 0.23 12.40 21.17
C LEU A 151 -0.46 12.22 19.80
N SER A 152 0.29 12.35 18.72
CA SER A 152 -0.20 12.07 17.37
C SER A 152 0.83 11.40 16.49
N TYR A 153 0.34 10.73 15.45
CA TYR A 153 1.12 10.24 14.33
C TYR A 153 0.67 10.96 13.05
N ASP A 154 1.60 11.23 12.16
CA ASP A 154 1.33 11.79 10.83
C ASP A 154 2.32 11.24 9.79
N PHE A 155 1.98 11.42 8.52
CA PHE A 155 2.81 11.09 7.37
C PHE A 155 3.38 12.39 6.76
N ASP A 156 4.61 12.72 7.12
CA ASP A 156 5.34 13.85 6.57
C ASP A 156 6.06 13.47 5.25
N ASP A 157 6.44 14.48 4.46
CA ASP A 157 7.23 14.36 3.23
C ASP A 157 6.79 13.23 2.28
N PRO A 158 5.50 13.13 1.89
CA PRO A 158 5.03 12.09 0.98
C PRO A 158 5.71 12.21 -0.38
N ARG A 159 6.25 11.09 -0.86
CA ARG A 159 6.88 10.91 -2.17
C ARG A 159 6.20 9.73 -2.89
N PRO A 160 6.42 9.54 -4.21
CA PRO A 160 5.78 8.45 -4.96
C PRO A 160 5.97 7.05 -4.35
N ASN A 161 7.09 6.81 -3.67
CA ASN A 161 7.47 5.51 -3.11
C ASN A 161 7.89 5.54 -1.63
N SER A 162 7.71 6.67 -0.93
CA SER A 162 8.14 6.80 0.47
C SER A 162 7.40 7.91 1.20
N ALA A 163 7.44 7.87 2.53
CA ALA A 163 7.03 8.96 3.41
C ALA A 163 7.84 8.87 4.71
N VAL A 164 7.73 9.88 5.57
CA VAL A 164 8.27 9.87 6.93
C VAL A 164 7.10 9.78 7.91
N ILE A 165 7.03 8.69 8.67
CA ILE A 165 6.07 8.57 9.76
C ILE A 165 6.66 9.27 10.98
N THR A 166 5.91 10.20 11.57
CA THR A 166 6.41 10.97 12.72
C THR A 166 5.43 10.91 13.88
N MET A 167 5.89 10.38 15.01
CA MET A 167 5.22 10.54 16.29
C MET A 167 5.54 11.91 16.88
N ARG A 168 4.54 12.67 17.36
CA ARG A 168 4.72 13.96 18.02
C ARG A 168 4.01 13.97 19.37
N TRP A 169 4.72 14.30 20.44
CA TRP A 169 4.14 14.49 21.77
C TRP A 169 5.05 15.32 22.66
N GLU A 170 4.47 16.21 23.48
CA GLU A 170 5.24 17.19 24.26
C GLU A 170 6.19 17.97 23.32
N LYS A 171 7.48 18.06 23.62
CA LYS A 171 8.46 18.80 22.80
C LYS A 171 9.30 17.87 21.93
N VAL A 172 8.82 16.66 21.67
CA VAL A 172 9.57 15.63 20.94
C VAL A 172 8.79 15.17 19.70
N ALA A 173 9.51 15.10 18.58
CA ALA A 173 9.10 14.38 17.39
C ALA A 173 10.05 13.20 17.13
N VAL A 174 9.51 12.06 16.70
CA VAL A 174 10.28 10.86 16.38
C VAL A 174 9.95 10.45 14.95
N PRO A 175 10.71 10.96 13.96
CA PRO A 175 10.53 10.61 12.56
C PRO A 175 11.22 9.28 12.25
N PHE A 176 10.58 8.46 11.41
CA PHE A 176 11.22 7.34 10.73
C PHE A 176 10.68 7.17 9.31
N LYS A 177 11.57 6.94 8.36
CA LYS A 177 11.27 6.79 6.95
C LYS A 177 10.72 5.40 6.66
N VAL A 178 9.63 5.37 5.91
CA VAL A 178 9.08 4.17 5.27
C VAL A 178 9.20 4.29 3.76
N GLU A 179 9.67 3.22 3.13
CA GLU A 179 9.78 3.10 1.68
C GLU A 179 9.05 1.84 1.20
N VAL A 180 8.42 1.95 0.04
CA VAL A 180 7.74 0.86 -0.63
C VAL A 180 8.44 0.57 -1.96
N ASN A 181 8.68 -0.70 -2.27
CA ASN A 181 9.16 -1.07 -3.59
C ASN A 181 7.97 -1.05 -4.58
N THR A 182 7.50 0.15 -4.91
CA THR A 182 6.30 0.36 -5.73
C THR A 182 6.38 -0.41 -7.05
N THR A 183 7.56 -0.45 -7.65
CA THR A 183 7.82 -1.20 -8.88
C THR A 183 7.55 -2.70 -8.73
N GLU A 184 8.18 -3.34 -7.75
CA GLU A 184 8.03 -4.78 -7.53
C GLU A 184 6.62 -5.14 -7.07
N ILE A 185 6.05 -4.34 -6.16
CA ILE A 185 4.70 -4.52 -5.64
C ILE A 185 3.68 -4.41 -6.77
N VAL A 186 3.78 -3.41 -7.65
CA VAL A 186 2.87 -3.29 -8.79
C VAL A 186 3.07 -4.43 -9.78
N GLN A 187 4.31 -4.84 -10.10
CA GLN A 187 4.54 -5.98 -11.00
C GLN A 187 3.93 -7.27 -10.46
N GLN A 188 4.07 -7.54 -9.16
CA GLN A 188 3.44 -8.69 -8.51
C GLN A 188 1.92 -8.56 -8.44
N SER A 189 1.42 -7.35 -8.16
CA SER A 189 -0.02 -7.04 -8.14
C SER A 189 -0.65 -7.28 -9.52
N LEU A 190 -0.01 -6.82 -10.61
CA LEU A 190 -0.46 -7.07 -11.98
C LEU A 190 -0.56 -8.58 -12.24
N ARG A 191 0.49 -9.36 -11.92
CA ARG A 191 0.46 -10.83 -12.05
C ARG A 191 -0.71 -11.47 -11.30
N ASN A 192 -1.03 -10.98 -10.10
CA ASN A 192 -2.12 -11.51 -9.30
C ASN A 192 -3.50 -11.09 -9.84
N GLN A 193 -3.68 -9.82 -10.23
CA GLN A 193 -4.91 -9.30 -10.81
C GLN A 193 -5.26 -10.04 -12.11
N LEU A 194 -4.26 -10.32 -12.95
CA LEU A 194 -4.40 -11.06 -14.20
C LEU A 194 -4.63 -12.58 -14.01
N ARG A 195 -4.73 -13.06 -12.76
CA ARG A 195 -5.24 -14.42 -12.44
C ARG A 195 -6.72 -14.44 -12.10
N ALA A 196 -7.31 -13.28 -11.82
CA ALA A 196 -8.72 -13.13 -11.43
C ALA A 196 -9.58 -12.69 -12.63
N ARG A 197 -10.73 -12.05 -12.38
CA ARG A 197 -11.65 -11.56 -13.43
C ARG A 197 -10.95 -10.75 -14.55
N PRO A 198 -9.98 -9.85 -14.29
CA PRO A 198 -9.28 -9.11 -15.35
C PRO A 198 -8.58 -10.00 -16.39
N ARG A 199 -8.30 -11.28 -16.08
CA ARG A 199 -7.71 -12.25 -17.02
C ARG A 199 -8.47 -12.39 -18.34
N PHE A 200 -9.77 -12.14 -18.33
CA PHE A 200 -10.65 -12.32 -19.48
C PHE A 200 -10.83 -11.04 -20.31
N GLU A 201 -10.30 -9.90 -19.86
CA GLU A 201 -10.44 -8.59 -20.50
C GLU A 201 -9.13 -8.24 -21.22
N TRP A 202 -9.17 -7.95 -22.52
CA TRP A 202 -7.95 -7.60 -23.28
C TRP A 202 -7.31 -6.31 -22.76
N GLN A 203 -8.12 -5.36 -22.27
CA GLN A 203 -7.68 -4.07 -21.74
C GLN A 203 -6.75 -4.26 -20.54
N ALA A 204 -7.08 -5.18 -19.63
CA ALA A 204 -6.29 -5.42 -18.43
C ALA A 204 -4.86 -5.90 -18.77
N TRP A 205 -4.75 -6.81 -19.75
CA TRP A 205 -3.45 -7.27 -20.25
C TRP A 205 -2.65 -6.16 -20.94
N MET A 206 -3.32 -5.33 -21.74
CA MET A 206 -2.68 -4.21 -22.41
C MET A 206 -2.22 -3.13 -21.43
N GLU A 207 -3.04 -2.76 -20.45
CA GLU A 207 -2.69 -1.81 -19.38
C GLU A 207 -1.49 -2.30 -18.58
N ALA A 208 -1.45 -3.59 -18.23
CA ALA A 208 -0.30 -4.19 -17.56
C ALA A 208 0.98 -4.12 -18.42
N ALA A 209 0.89 -4.42 -19.72
CA ALA A 209 2.02 -4.30 -20.64
C ALA A 209 2.52 -2.85 -20.75
N ASN A 210 1.61 -1.88 -20.89
CA ASN A 210 1.95 -0.46 -20.96
C ASN A 210 2.59 0.04 -19.67
N TYR A 211 2.13 -0.42 -18.50
CA TYR A 211 2.75 -0.10 -17.22
C TYR A 211 4.20 -0.60 -17.16
N LEU A 212 4.44 -1.85 -17.56
CA LEU A 212 5.79 -2.44 -17.60
C LEU A 212 6.73 -1.68 -18.54
N LEU A 213 6.23 -1.23 -19.71
CA LEU A 213 7.01 -0.45 -20.68
C LEU A 213 7.32 0.97 -20.18
N SER A 214 6.31 1.67 -19.65
CA SER A 214 6.44 3.05 -19.20
C SER A 214 7.42 3.18 -18.04
N ASN A 215 7.45 2.19 -17.16
CA ASN A 215 8.36 2.13 -16.02
C ASN A 215 9.68 1.38 -16.33
N LYS A 216 9.89 0.94 -17.59
CA LYS A 216 11.10 0.21 -18.04
C LYS A 216 11.41 -1.05 -17.22
N LEU A 217 10.38 -1.77 -16.81
CA LEU A 217 10.49 -2.91 -15.88
C LEU A 217 10.85 -4.21 -16.58
N SER A 218 10.06 -4.59 -17.58
CA SER A 218 10.30 -5.81 -18.34
C SER A 218 9.61 -5.75 -19.69
N ALA A 219 10.40 -5.47 -20.75
CA ALA A 219 9.89 -5.49 -22.12
C ALA A 219 9.49 -6.90 -22.57
N GLU A 220 10.14 -7.94 -22.03
CA GLU A 220 9.83 -9.34 -22.32
C GLU A 220 8.46 -9.74 -21.75
N GLU A 221 8.15 -9.37 -20.50
CA GLU A 221 6.81 -9.60 -19.94
C GLU A 221 5.75 -8.73 -20.60
N ALA A 222 6.08 -7.48 -20.92
CA ALA A 222 5.17 -6.62 -21.67
C ALA A 222 4.79 -7.22 -23.03
N ALA A 223 5.74 -7.82 -23.74
CA ALA A 223 5.46 -8.52 -25.01
C ALA A 223 4.50 -9.70 -24.79
N LYS A 224 4.73 -10.53 -23.77
CA LYS A 224 3.84 -11.65 -23.41
C LYS A 224 2.42 -11.19 -23.04
N TYR A 225 2.31 -10.07 -22.32
CA TYR A 225 1.01 -9.50 -21.96
C TYR A 225 0.31 -8.89 -23.17
N ALA A 226 1.05 -8.25 -24.07
CA ALA A 226 0.50 -7.77 -25.34
C ALA A 226 -0.01 -8.93 -26.20
N ASP A 227 0.76 -10.02 -26.32
CA ASP A 227 0.33 -11.24 -27.01
C ASP A 227 -0.95 -11.79 -26.40
N ARG A 228 -1.01 -11.88 -25.06
CA ARG A 228 -2.22 -12.35 -24.37
C ARG A 228 -3.43 -11.43 -24.58
N SER A 229 -3.22 -10.12 -24.65
CA SER A 229 -4.25 -9.14 -24.98
C SER A 229 -4.79 -9.37 -26.39
N ILE A 230 -3.90 -9.56 -27.37
CA ILE A 230 -4.23 -9.85 -28.78
C ILE A 230 -4.99 -11.18 -28.93
N GLU A 231 -4.61 -12.21 -28.17
CA GLU A 231 -5.33 -13.50 -28.16
C GLU A 231 -6.79 -13.38 -27.70
N ILE A 232 -7.08 -12.45 -26.79
CA ILE A 232 -8.45 -12.19 -26.33
C ILE A 232 -9.21 -11.39 -27.38
N GLU A 233 -8.60 -10.31 -27.88
CA GLU A 233 -9.17 -9.52 -28.97
C GLU A 233 -8.08 -8.79 -29.73
N ASP A 234 -7.97 -8.97 -31.05
CA ASP A 234 -6.88 -8.42 -31.86
C ASP A 234 -7.24 -7.03 -32.44
N ARG A 235 -6.70 -5.96 -31.84
CA ARG A 235 -7.06 -4.55 -32.06
C ARG A 235 -5.84 -3.69 -32.43
N PHE A 236 -6.09 -2.42 -32.77
CA PHE A 236 -5.02 -1.45 -33.03
C PHE A 236 -4.11 -1.27 -31.81
N GLU A 237 -4.70 -1.06 -30.63
CA GLU A 237 -3.99 -0.64 -29.43
C GLU A 237 -3.04 -1.72 -28.91
N ASN A 238 -3.46 -2.98 -28.88
CA ASN A 238 -2.63 -4.05 -28.36
C ASN A 238 -1.52 -4.50 -29.32
N GLU A 239 -1.76 -4.45 -30.64
CA GLU A 239 -0.69 -4.61 -31.63
C GLU A 239 0.32 -3.46 -31.56
N MET A 240 -0.13 -2.22 -31.30
CA MET A 240 0.78 -1.09 -31.03
C MET A 240 1.60 -1.32 -29.76
N THR A 241 1.00 -1.79 -28.66
CA THR A 241 1.72 -2.12 -27.43
C THR A 241 2.74 -3.25 -27.67
N LYS A 242 2.39 -4.28 -28.46
CA LYS A 242 3.33 -5.33 -28.87
C LYS A 242 4.51 -4.77 -29.66
N ALA A 243 4.24 -3.88 -30.63
CA ALA A 243 5.29 -3.21 -31.40
C ALA A 243 6.25 -2.42 -30.49
N GLN A 244 5.72 -1.69 -29.50
CA GLN A 244 6.52 -0.95 -28.53
C GLN A 244 7.39 -1.90 -27.67
N ALA A 245 6.84 -3.00 -27.18
CA ALA A 245 7.58 -3.99 -26.40
C ALA A 245 8.70 -4.65 -27.22
N LEU A 246 8.41 -5.07 -28.45
CA LEU A 246 9.41 -5.66 -29.35
C LEU A 246 10.52 -4.66 -29.70
N ASN A 247 10.18 -3.39 -29.89
CA ASN A 247 11.18 -2.35 -30.14
C ASN A 247 12.08 -2.13 -28.90
N ALA A 248 11.52 -2.17 -27.69
CA ALA A 248 12.30 -2.10 -26.45
C ALA A 248 13.22 -3.32 -26.25
N LEU A 249 12.87 -4.47 -26.82
CA LEU A 249 13.72 -5.68 -26.89
C LEU A 249 14.75 -5.65 -28.02
N GLY A 250 14.78 -4.60 -28.86
CA GLY A 250 15.65 -4.52 -30.03
C GLY A 250 15.20 -5.40 -31.22
N ARG A 251 14.03 -6.03 -31.15
CA ARG A 251 13.45 -6.91 -32.19
C ARG A 251 12.77 -6.09 -33.29
N LYS A 252 13.55 -5.27 -34.00
CA LYS A 252 13.06 -4.21 -34.90
C LYS A 252 12.16 -4.73 -36.04
N ALA A 253 12.49 -5.85 -36.66
CA ALA A 253 11.69 -6.40 -37.76
C ALA A 253 10.30 -6.85 -37.29
N GLU A 254 10.24 -7.50 -36.13
CA GLU A 254 8.98 -7.96 -35.54
C GLU A 254 8.14 -6.78 -35.01
N ALA A 255 8.80 -5.77 -34.44
CA ALA A 255 8.15 -4.53 -34.05
C ALA A 255 7.50 -3.81 -35.26
N LEU A 256 8.19 -3.79 -36.41
CA LEU A 256 7.65 -3.23 -37.64
C LEU A 256 6.41 -4.01 -38.11
N ALA A 257 6.49 -5.34 -38.14
CA ALA A 257 5.37 -6.18 -38.55
C ALA A 257 4.14 -6.01 -37.64
N ALA A 258 4.34 -5.97 -36.31
CA ALA A 258 3.27 -5.70 -35.35
C ALA A 258 2.64 -4.30 -35.58
N ARG A 259 3.46 -3.29 -35.84
CA ARG A 259 2.99 -1.93 -36.13
C ARG A 259 2.19 -1.84 -37.42
N GLU A 260 2.62 -2.51 -38.49
CA GLU A 260 1.88 -2.56 -39.75
C GLU A 260 0.52 -3.25 -39.57
N LYS A 261 0.49 -4.35 -38.81
CA LYS A 261 -0.75 -5.04 -38.44
C LYS A 261 -1.67 -4.13 -37.62
N ALA A 262 -1.12 -3.37 -36.68
CA ALA A 262 -1.88 -2.39 -35.92
C ALA A 262 -2.51 -1.36 -36.86
N ILE A 263 -1.71 -0.71 -37.72
CA ILE A 263 -2.18 0.32 -38.66
C ILE A 263 -3.31 -0.22 -39.55
N ALA A 264 -3.22 -1.45 -40.03
CA ALA A 264 -4.27 -2.08 -40.83
C ALA A 264 -5.63 -2.23 -40.09
N LYS A 265 -5.61 -2.21 -38.76
CA LYS A 265 -6.80 -2.28 -37.87
C LYS A 265 -7.25 -0.92 -37.33
N GLY A 266 -6.44 0.13 -37.51
CA GLY A 266 -6.68 1.44 -36.93
C GLY A 266 -7.89 2.13 -37.55
N SER A 267 -8.78 2.63 -36.71
CA SER A 267 -9.80 3.60 -37.11
C SER A 267 -9.15 4.94 -37.49
N GLN A 268 -9.86 5.77 -38.26
CA GLN A 268 -9.38 7.08 -38.65
C GLN A 268 -8.93 7.96 -37.46
N PRO A 269 -9.66 8.04 -36.33
CA PRO A 269 -9.18 8.75 -35.15
C PRO A 269 -7.88 8.18 -34.57
N GLN A 270 -7.77 6.86 -34.42
CA GLN A 270 -6.58 6.22 -33.87
C GLN A 270 -5.34 6.47 -34.75
N LEU A 271 -5.49 6.36 -36.06
CA LEU A 271 -4.40 6.64 -37.01
C LEU A 271 -4.00 8.11 -37.01
N HIS A 272 -4.98 9.02 -36.87
CA HIS A 272 -4.71 10.44 -36.74
C HIS A 272 -3.88 10.74 -35.48
N ASP A 273 -4.30 10.24 -34.32
CA ASP A 273 -3.60 10.44 -33.04
C ASP A 273 -2.19 9.84 -33.07
N PHE A 274 -2.06 8.65 -33.65
CA PHE A 274 -0.75 8.02 -33.84
C PHE A 274 0.19 8.85 -34.72
N ALA A 275 -0.31 9.36 -35.86
CA ALA A 275 0.47 10.22 -36.73
C ALA A 275 0.90 11.52 -36.03
N ARG A 276 0.01 12.13 -35.23
CA ARG A 276 0.33 13.32 -34.42
C ARG A 276 1.40 13.03 -33.37
N ALA A 277 1.34 11.88 -32.72
CA ALA A 277 2.36 11.46 -31.76
C ALA A 277 3.74 11.28 -32.41
N LEU A 278 3.82 10.73 -33.63
CA LEU A 278 5.08 10.62 -34.38
C LEU A 278 5.64 11.99 -34.77
N GLN A 279 4.79 12.91 -35.25
CA GLN A 279 5.20 14.29 -35.58
C GLN A 279 5.80 15.01 -34.37
N ALA A 280 5.19 14.86 -33.19
CA ALA A 280 5.70 15.44 -31.95
C ALA A 280 7.09 14.88 -31.54
N GLN A 281 7.42 13.68 -32.01
CA GLN A 281 8.72 13.02 -31.80
C GLN A 281 9.74 13.30 -32.91
N GLY A 282 9.38 14.13 -33.91
CA GLY A 282 10.24 14.45 -35.06
C GLY A 282 10.46 13.27 -36.02
N ARG A 283 9.50 12.35 -36.10
CA ARG A 283 9.55 11.13 -36.93
C ARG A 283 8.55 11.16 -38.07
#